data_AF-A0AAU8HXC1-F1
#
_entry.id   AF-A0AAU8HXC1-F1
#
_cell.length_a   1.000
_cell.length_b   1.000
_cell.length_c   1.000
_cell.angle_alpha   90.00
_cell.angle_beta   90.00
_cell.angle_gamma   90.00
#
_symmetry.space_group_name_H-M   'P 1'
#
loop_
_entity.id
_entity.type
_entity.pdbx_description
1 polymer ?
#
loop_
_entity_poly.entity_id
_entity_poly.type
_entity_poly.pdbx_seq_one_letter_code
_entity_poly.pdbx_strand_id
1 'polypeptide(L)'
;MGVAEGFFGTISDEVGYPFNHIPPQAFRSAGGGYGGQGTLCGALGVAAACIGMVCDADTQNELVNELWNWYRKHPFPQYQPAGLDLKTTVADSVICSESVGKFMQKQGVAYGDKERRERCAGVTSEIAKKTVELLNKTL
;
A
#
# COMPACT_ATOMS: atom_id res chain seq x y z
N MET A 1 -9.65 -3.70 1.75
CA MET A 1 -9.43 -4.73 0.72
C MET A 1 -8.54 -4.09 -0.33
N GLY A 2 -7.26 -4.45 -0.28
CA GLY A 2 -6.12 -3.67 -0.74
C GLY A 2 -4.90 -4.58 -0.80
N VAL A 3 -3.73 -4.16 -0.32
CA VAL A 3 -2.51 -5.01 -0.31
C VAL A 3 -2.75 -6.40 0.27
N ALA A 4 -3.45 -6.51 1.40
CA ALA A 4 -3.76 -7.80 2.04
C ALA A 4 -4.52 -8.75 1.12
N GLU A 5 -5.48 -8.27 0.33
CA GLU A 5 -6.26 -9.15 -0.53
C GLU A 5 -5.49 -9.50 -1.81
N GLY A 6 -4.78 -8.53 -2.40
CA GLY A 6 -3.92 -8.81 -3.55
C GLY A 6 -2.79 -9.79 -3.23
N PHE A 7 -2.27 -9.75 -2.00
CA PHE A 7 -1.24 -10.66 -1.52
C PHE A 7 -1.85 -11.99 -1.04
N PHE A 8 -2.66 -11.96 0.03
CA PHE A 8 -3.20 -13.17 0.65
C PHE A 8 -4.20 -13.91 -0.22
N GLY A 9 -5.01 -13.22 -1.05
CA GLY A 9 -5.95 -13.90 -1.95
C GLY A 9 -5.20 -14.82 -2.91
N THR A 10 -4.17 -14.30 -3.57
CA THR A 10 -3.35 -15.07 -4.53
C THR A 10 -2.63 -16.23 -3.85
N ILE A 11 -1.92 -15.99 -2.74
CA ILE A 11 -1.15 -17.06 -2.10
C ILE A 11 -2.03 -18.06 -1.33
N SER A 12 -3.23 -17.65 -0.88
CA SER A 12 -4.22 -18.55 -0.28
C SER A 12 -4.66 -19.61 -1.28
N ASP A 13 -4.91 -19.20 -2.53
CA ASP A 13 -5.35 -20.10 -3.58
C ASP A 13 -4.22 -21.01 -4.09
N GLU A 14 -2.99 -20.49 -4.20
CA GLU A 14 -1.85 -21.24 -4.74
C GLU A 14 -1.12 -22.11 -3.69
N VAL A 15 -0.94 -21.61 -2.47
CA VAL A 15 -0.14 -22.28 -1.43
C VAL A 15 -1.03 -22.93 -0.36
N GLY A 16 -2.20 -22.36 -0.08
CA GLY A 16 -3.09 -22.86 0.97
C GLY A 16 -2.59 -22.52 2.37
N TYR A 17 -2.33 -23.54 3.20
CA TYR A 17 -1.91 -23.36 4.59
C TYR A 17 -0.50 -22.76 4.69
N PRO A 18 -0.22 -21.78 5.58
CA PRO A 18 -1.12 -21.19 6.58
C PRO A 18 -1.91 -19.95 6.08
N PHE A 19 -1.71 -19.53 4.84
CA PHE A 19 -2.17 -18.23 4.33
C PHE A 19 -3.68 -18.16 4.11
N ASN A 20 -4.32 -19.28 3.81
CA ASN A 20 -5.78 -19.39 3.68
C ASN A 20 -6.55 -19.22 5.01
N HIS A 21 -5.85 -19.14 6.15
CA HIS A 21 -6.44 -18.88 7.46
C HIS A 21 -6.28 -17.43 7.94
N ILE A 22 -5.65 -16.55 7.15
CA ILE A 22 -5.43 -15.16 7.51
C ILE A 22 -6.62 -14.33 6.99
N PRO A 23 -7.51 -13.82 7.84
CA PRO A 23 -8.69 -13.08 7.38
C PRO A 23 -8.28 -11.70 6.84
N PRO A 24 -8.48 -11.38 5.55
CA PRO A 24 -8.06 -10.09 4.99
C PRO A 24 -8.74 -8.89 5.67
N GLN A 25 -9.92 -9.10 6.26
CA GLN A 25 -10.64 -8.06 7.00
C GLN A 25 -9.95 -7.60 8.29
N ALA A 26 -9.04 -8.40 8.86
CA ALA A 26 -8.24 -7.97 10.01
C ALA A 26 -7.43 -6.70 9.70
N PHE A 27 -7.11 -6.46 8.43
CA PHE A 27 -6.36 -5.29 7.98
C PHE A 27 -7.24 -4.07 7.64
N ARG A 28 -8.56 -4.15 7.83
CA ARG A 28 -9.46 -2.99 7.61
C ARG A 28 -9.10 -1.80 8.50
N SER A 29 -8.60 -2.09 9.70
CA SER A 29 -8.14 -1.09 10.66
C SER A 29 -7.02 -0.19 10.11
N ALA A 30 -6.20 -0.66 9.17
CA ALA A 30 -5.12 0.12 8.56
C ALA A 30 -5.61 1.31 7.72
N GLY A 31 -6.90 1.33 7.35
CA GLY A 31 -7.50 2.37 6.52
C GLY A 31 -7.29 3.78 7.07
N GLY A 32 -6.96 4.72 6.17
CA GLY A 32 -6.76 6.13 6.51
C GLY A 32 -5.59 6.39 7.48
N GLY A 33 -4.62 5.48 7.53
CA GLY A 33 -3.49 5.57 8.46
C GLY A 33 -3.86 5.11 9.86
N TYR A 34 -4.29 3.84 9.95
CA TYR A 34 -4.70 3.15 11.19
C TYR A 34 -5.85 3.83 11.93
N GLY A 35 -7.09 3.53 11.50
CA GLY A 35 -8.31 4.08 12.10
C GLY A 35 -8.59 5.52 11.68
N GLY A 36 -8.17 5.92 10.48
CA GLY A 36 -8.36 7.29 9.98
C GLY A 36 -7.47 8.35 10.65
N GLN A 37 -6.48 7.94 11.46
CA GLN A 37 -5.63 8.85 12.23
C GLN A 37 -4.55 9.54 11.37
N GLY A 38 -4.42 9.18 10.10
CA GLY A 38 -3.46 9.79 9.19
C GLY A 38 -2.00 9.42 9.49
N THR A 39 -1.75 8.33 10.24
CA THR A 39 -0.40 7.86 10.62
C THR A 39 0.30 7.14 9.46
N LEU A 40 1.00 6.01 9.66
CA LEU A 40 1.62 5.25 8.57
C LEU A 40 0.58 4.91 7.49
N CYS A 41 0.92 5.10 6.21
CA CYS A 41 0.07 4.69 5.09
C CYS A 41 -0.38 3.24 5.28
N GLY A 42 -1.69 3.01 5.34
CA GLY A 42 -2.23 1.68 5.62
C GLY A 42 -1.75 0.62 4.65
N ALA A 43 -1.59 0.96 3.37
CA ALA A 43 -1.05 0.04 2.38
C ALA A 43 0.41 -0.38 2.68
N LEU A 44 1.26 0.55 3.14
CA LEU A 44 2.63 0.22 3.58
C LEU A 44 2.63 -0.67 4.82
N GLY A 45 1.80 -0.34 5.81
CA GLY A 45 1.70 -1.15 7.04
C GLY A 45 1.24 -2.58 6.77
N VAL A 46 0.29 -2.75 5.85
CA VAL A 46 -0.16 -4.09 5.43
C VAL A 46 0.91 -4.81 4.60
N ALA A 47 1.61 -4.11 3.70
CA ALA A 47 2.73 -4.67 2.95
C ALA A 47 3.84 -5.18 3.88
N ALA A 48 4.16 -4.43 4.95
CA ALA A 48 5.11 -4.83 5.98
C ALA A 48 4.75 -6.18 6.59
N ALA A 49 3.47 -6.34 6.98
CA ALA A 49 2.96 -7.57 7.56
C ALA A 49 3.04 -8.73 6.56
N CYS A 50 2.75 -8.50 5.28
CA CYS A 50 2.88 -9.53 4.24
C CYS A 50 4.33 -10.00 4.08
N ILE A 51 5.30 -9.07 4.03
CA ILE A 51 6.74 -9.39 3.95
C ILE A 51 7.17 -10.21 5.18
N GLY A 52 6.81 -9.75 6.38
CA GLY A 52 7.21 -10.43 7.63
C GLY A 52 6.60 -11.83 7.82
N MET A 53 5.58 -12.20 7.05
CA MET A 53 5.01 -13.56 7.08
C MET A 53 5.79 -14.58 6.24
N VAL A 54 6.61 -14.10 5.29
CA VAL A 54 7.33 -14.97 4.34
C VAL A 54 8.85 -14.82 4.40
N CYS A 55 9.35 -13.89 5.20
CA CYS A 55 10.78 -13.61 5.37
C CYS A 55 11.20 -13.73 6.84
N ASP A 56 12.48 -14.01 7.09
CA ASP A 56 13.09 -13.90 8.42
C ASP A 56 13.17 -12.44 8.90
N ALA A 57 13.66 -12.23 10.12
CA ALA A 57 13.71 -10.92 10.77
C ALA A 57 14.65 -9.91 10.10
N ASP A 58 15.78 -10.35 9.56
CA ASP A 58 16.75 -9.45 8.94
C ASP A 58 16.28 -9.09 7.53
N THR A 59 15.90 -10.10 6.75
CA THR A 59 15.38 -9.94 5.39
C THR A 59 14.14 -9.04 5.36
N GLN A 60 13.18 -9.23 6.29
CA GLN A 60 11.97 -8.41 6.28
C GLN A 60 12.27 -6.93 6.54
N ASN A 61 13.21 -6.61 7.42
CA ASN A 61 13.59 -5.23 7.75
C ASN A 61 14.25 -4.53 6.55
N GLU A 62 15.09 -5.25 5.82
CA GLU A 62 15.73 -4.73 4.61
C GLU A 62 14.69 -4.40 3.52
N LEU A 63 13.81 -5.35 3.20
CA LEU A 63 12.77 -5.18 2.16
C LEU A 63 11.76 -4.09 2.53
N VAL A 64 11.39 -4.02 3.81
CA VAL A 64 10.57 -2.92 4.35
C VAL A 64 11.27 -1.58 4.11
N ASN A 65 12.52 -1.42 4.49
CA ASN A 65 13.21 -0.15 4.28
C ASN A 65 13.34 0.21 2.79
N GLU A 66 13.59 -0.76 1.91
CA GLU A 66 13.60 -0.53 0.47
C GLU A 66 12.24 -0.06 -0.05
N LEU A 67 11.15 -0.70 0.36
CA LEU A 67 9.79 -0.31 -0.04
C LEU A 67 9.45 1.12 0.42
N TRP A 68 9.83 1.50 1.65
CA TRP A 68 9.58 2.85 2.17
C TRP A 68 10.41 3.89 1.39
N ASN A 69 11.67 3.57 1.08
CA ASN A 69 12.55 4.44 0.31
C ASN A 69 12.05 4.65 -1.13
N TRP A 70 11.52 3.60 -1.75
CA TRP A 70 10.83 3.71 -3.03
C TRP A 70 9.57 4.57 -2.92
N TYR A 71 8.69 4.30 -1.94
CA TYR A 71 7.43 5.03 -1.77
C TYR A 71 7.64 6.54 -1.60
N ARG A 72 8.66 6.95 -0.84
CA ARG A 72 8.96 8.37 -0.63
C ARG A 72 9.31 9.10 -1.92
N LYS A 73 9.85 8.42 -2.92
CA LYS A 73 10.38 9.01 -4.16
C LYS A 73 9.50 8.76 -5.38
N HIS A 74 8.63 7.75 -5.33
CA HIS A 74 7.81 7.37 -6.47
C HIS A 74 6.65 8.37 -6.67
N PRO A 75 6.40 8.83 -7.90
CA PRO A 75 5.28 9.70 -8.20
C PRO A 75 3.97 8.91 -8.29
N PHE A 76 3.04 9.14 -7.38
CA PHE A 76 1.75 8.43 -7.34
C PHE A 76 0.56 9.32 -7.74
N PRO A 77 -0.52 8.75 -8.32
CA PRO A 77 -0.64 7.37 -8.81
C PRO A 77 -0.22 7.24 -10.29
N GLN A 78 0.54 6.21 -10.64
CA GLN A 78 0.78 5.80 -12.04
C GLN A 78 -0.33 4.86 -12.55
N TYR A 79 -0.88 4.03 -11.68
CA TYR A 79 -1.97 3.12 -12.00
C TYR A 79 -3.32 3.77 -11.70
N GLN A 80 -4.08 4.08 -12.76
CA GLN A 80 -5.34 4.83 -12.68
C GLN A 80 -6.46 4.14 -13.47
N PRO A 81 -6.94 2.96 -13.04
CA PRO A 81 -7.93 2.19 -13.79
C PRO A 81 -9.29 2.90 -13.94
N ALA A 82 -9.59 3.87 -13.09
CA ALA A 82 -10.82 4.66 -13.16
C ALA A 82 -10.82 5.75 -14.25
N GLY A 83 -9.68 6.00 -14.91
CA GLY A 83 -9.60 6.97 -16.02
C GLY A 83 -9.91 8.42 -15.63
N LEU A 84 -9.60 8.82 -14.39
CA LEU A 84 -9.92 10.16 -13.86
C LEU A 84 -8.84 11.23 -14.09
N ASP A 85 -7.77 10.89 -14.83
CA ASP A 85 -6.63 11.79 -15.10
C ASP A 85 -6.11 12.51 -13.84
N LEU A 86 -5.84 11.72 -12.80
CA LEU A 86 -5.40 12.20 -11.50
C LEU A 86 -3.97 12.73 -11.60
N LYS A 87 -3.72 13.92 -11.04
CA LYS A 87 -2.36 14.46 -10.97
C LYS A 87 -1.47 13.58 -10.11
N THR A 88 -0.23 13.42 -10.54
CA THR A 88 0.79 12.68 -9.79
C THR A 88 1.46 13.56 -8.74
N THR A 89 1.83 12.97 -7.60
CA THR A 89 2.56 13.60 -6.50
C THR A 89 3.59 12.65 -5.93
N VAL A 90 4.73 13.18 -5.51
CA VAL A 90 5.72 12.46 -4.71
C VAL A 90 5.42 12.72 -3.23
N ALA A 91 5.42 11.67 -2.41
CA ALA A 91 4.99 11.76 -1.03
C ALA A 91 6.06 12.40 -0.11
N ASP A 92 7.34 12.13 -0.35
CA ASP A 92 8.50 12.46 0.51
C ASP A 92 8.43 11.93 1.96
N SER A 93 7.37 11.20 2.28
CA SER A 93 7.07 10.67 3.61
C SER A 93 6.26 9.39 3.47
N VAL A 94 6.20 8.61 4.54
CA VAL A 94 5.35 7.41 4.65
C VAL A 94 4.05 7.65 5.40
N ILE A 95 3.85 8.87 5.89
CA ILE A 95 2.67 9.28 6.63
C ILE A 95 1.51 9.53 5.65
N CYS A 96 0.36 8.93 5.97
CA CYS A 96 -0.84 8.92 5.15
C CYS A 96 -1.39 10.34 4.97
N SER A 97 -1.48 11.11 6.05
CA SER A 97 -2.00 12.48 6.02
C SER A 97 -1.15 13.40 5.14
N GLU A 98 0.18 13.26 5.21
CA GLU A 98 1.12 14.04 4.40
C GLU A 98 1.03 13.64 2.91
N SER A 99 1.03 12.34 2.62
CA SER A 99 0.96 11.84 1.24
C SER A 99 -0.36 12.20 0.55
N VAL A 100 -1.50 11.96 1.23
CA VAL A 100 -2.82 12.28 0.66
C VAL A 100 -3.07 13.78 0.66
N GLY A 101 -2.57 14.51 1.66
CA GLY A 101 -2.67 15.96 1.76
C GLY A 101 -2.02 16.68 0.58
N LYS A 102 -0.78 16.30 0.23
CA LYS A 102 -0.08 16.82 -0.96
C LYS A 102 -0.88 16.60 -2.24
N PHE A 103 -1.44 15.40 -2.42
CA PHE A 103 -2.28 15.09 -3.57
C PHE A 103 -3.54 15.95 -3.60
N MET A 104 -4.29 16.01 -2.49
CA MET A 104 -5.53 16.78 -2.40
C MET A 104 -5.31 18.25 -2.73
N GLN A 105 -4.22 18.84 -2.22
CA GLN A 105 -3.84 20.22 -2.52
C GLN A 105 -3.54 20.41 -4.01
N LYS A 106 -2.75 19.51 -4.63
CA LYS A 106 -2.38 19.61 -6.05
C LYS A 106 -3.58 19.39 -6.98
N GLN A 107 -4.46 18.45 -6.64
CA GLN A 107 -5.64 18.10 -7.43
C GLN A 107 -6.78 19.11 -7.23
N GLY A 108 -6.87 19.73 -6.06
CA GLY A 108 -7.97 20.64 -5.71
C GLY A 108 -9.23 19.90 -5.27
N VAL A 109 -9.07 18.79 -4.53
CA VAL A 109 -10.17 17.92 -4.09
C VAL A 109 -10.19 17.78 -2.57
N ALA A 110 -11.36 17.51 -2.01
CA ALA A 110 -11.56 17.25 -0.60
C ALA A 110 -11.29 15.78 -0.24
N TYR A 111 -11.16 15.51 1.06
CA TYR A 111 -10.97 14.14 1.54
C TYR A 111 -12.15 13.24 1.18
N GLY A 112 -13.40 13.72 1.11
CA GLY A 112 -14.56 12.90 0.75
C GLY A 112 -14.59 12.43 -0.70
N ASP A 113 -13.80 13.05 -1.57
CA ASP A 113 -14.01 13.00 -3.01
C ASP A 113 -13.62 11.65 -3.62
N LYS A 114 -14.21 11.35 -4.78
CA LYS A 114 -13.98 10.09 -5.50
C LYS A 114 -12.53 10.02 -5.96
N GLU A 115 -12.01 11.11 -6.51
CA GLU A 115 -10.65 11.30 -7.00
C GLU A 115 -9.61 10.95 -5.95
N ARG A 116 -9.81 11.41 -4.70
CA ARG A 116 -8.95 11.08 -3.56
C ARG A 116 -8.99 9.59 -3.25
N ARG A 117 -10.19 8.98 -3.24
CA ARG A 117 -10.36 7.54 -3.01
C ARG A 117 -9.68 6.71 -4.09
N GLU A 118 -9.89 7.05 -5.36
CA GLU A 118 -9.23 6.39 -6.50
C GLU A 118 -7.71 6.54 -6.46
N ARG A 119 -7.20 7.72 -6.08
CA ARG A 119 -5.76 7.90 -5.86
C ARG A 119 -5.23 6.93 -4.81
N CYS A 120 -5.89 6.80 -3.66
CA CYS A 120 -5.47 5.86 -2.62
C CYS A 120 -5.56 4.39 -3.09
N ALA A 121 -6.54 4.04 -3.93
CA ALA A 121 -6.65 2.72 -4.53
C ALA A 121 -5.50 2.43 -5.51
N GLY A 122 -5.15 3.38 -6.36
CA GLY A 122 -3.98 3.30 -7.26
C GLY A 122 -2.68 3.10 -6.49
N VAL A 123 -2.43 3.94 -5.47
CA VAL A 123 -1.26 3.83 -4.58
C VAL A 123 -1.20 2.47 -3.90
N THR A 124 -2.33 1.96 -3.42
CA THR A 124 -2.41 0.64 -2.78
C THR A 124 -2.02 -0.47 -3.75
N SER A 125 -2.46 -0.37 -5.01
CA SER A 125 -2.16 -1.36 -6.05
C SER A 125 -0.67 -1.33 -6.43
N GLU A 126 -0.09 -0.15 -6.55
CA GLU A 126 1.33 0.02 -6.86
C GLU A 126 2.23 -0.46 -5.71
N ILE A 127 1.84 -0.21 -4.45
CA ILE A 127 2.54 -0.78 -3.29
C ILE A 127 2.47 -2.31 -3.32
N ALA A 128 1.29 -2.90 -3.56
CA ALA A 128 1.16 -4.35 -3.63
C ALA A 128 2.07 -4.96 -4.71
N LYS A 129 2.06 -4.37 -5.92
CA LYS A 129 2.96 -4.75 -7.01
C LYS A 129 4.42 -4.65 -6.58
N LYS A 130 4.83 -3.52 -6.00
CA LYS A 130 6.21 -3.30 -5.58
C LYS A 130 6.65 -4.29 -4.50
N THR A 131 5.77 -4.63 -3.55
CA THR A 131 6.03 -5.65 -2.53
C THR A 131 6.32 -6.99 -3.16
N VAL A 132 5.51 -7.44 -4.13
CA VAL A 132 5.75 -8.70 -4.86
C VAL A 132 7.06 -8.63 -5.66
N GLU A 133 7.34 -7.52 -6.34
CA GLU A 133 8.61 -7.34 -7.06
C GLU A 133 9.84 -7.44 -6.16
N LEU A 134 9.74 -6.97 -4.91
CA LEU A 134 10.83 -7.06 -3.93
C LEU A 134 11.00 -8.49 -3.43
N LEU A 135 9.89 -9.15 -3.06
CA LEU A 135 9.91 -10.54 -2.60
C LEU A 135 10.48 -11.49 -3.67
N ASN A 136 10.03 -11.38 -4.92
CA ASN A 136 10.49 -12.22 -6.03
C ASN A 136 11.97 -12.01 -6.41
N LYS A 137 12.59 -10.90 -5.98
CA LYS A 137 14.03 -10.67 -6.18
C LYS A 137 14.89 -11.29 -5.09
N THR A 138 14.28 -11.62 -3.95
CA THR A 138 14.98 -12.02 -2.73
C THR A 138 14.76 -13.49 -2.38
N LEU A 139 13.56 -14.01 -2.62
CA LEU A 139 13.18 -15.41 -2.42
C LEU A 139 13.31 -16.20 -3.74
#